data_AF-R7UDR2-F1
#
_entry.id   AF-R7UDR2-F1
#
_cell.length_a   1.000
_cell.length_b   1.000
_cell.length_c   1.000
_cell.angle_alpha   90.00
_cell.angle_beta   90.00
_cell.angle_gamma   90.00
#
_symmetry.space_group_name_H-M   'P 1'
#
loop_
_entity.id
_entity.type
_entity.pdbx_description
1 polymer ?
#
loop_
_entity_poly.entity_id
_entity_poly.type
_entity_poly.pdbx_seq_one_letter_code
_entity_poly.pdbx_strand_id
1 'polypeptide(L)'
;YDSYHLDKRIRKRLVAKAKIKGNKELRDWVKAISHNLYGPHTTVATVQILLQKMWISAIFHVTNYHSWRRFDMYHECTHGPLDSQEAKKKWLKTIVRDKAILRDLQQAMRAMHTGSLECYHNLLLKYCSKGQAFFYAGMVTRMQPAVLDPNNNLSCKHATTKDVIQRFKDVFPKRTKELMDSPCIYEEKT
;
A
#
# COMPACT_ATOMS: atom_id res chain seq x y z
N TYR A 1 -9.46 -3.09 9.65
CA TYR A 1 -9.07 -1.76 9.16
C TYR A 1 -7.96 -2.03 8.16
N ASP A 2 -8.11 -1.65 6.89
CA ASP A 2 -7.14 -2.02 5.84
C ASP A 2 -6.67 -0.76 5.09
N SER A 3 -5.40 -0.76 4.68
CA SER A 3 -4.70 0.37 4.05
C SER A 3 -5.38 0.80 2.75
N TYR A 4 -5.98 -0.14 2.00
CA TYR A 4 -6.76 0.18 0.81
C TYR A 4 -7.97 1.06 1.12
N HIS A 5 -8.74 0.72 2.17
CA HIS A 5 -9.90 1.50 2.59
C HIS A 5 -9.51 2.86 3.19
N LEU A 6 -8.31 2.96 3.77
CA LEU A 6 -7.74 4.23 4.21
C LEU A 6 -7.37 5.11 3.01
N ASP A 7 -6.58 4.58 2.05
CA ASP A 7 -6.20 5.30 0.84
C ASP A 7 -7.44 5.79 0.09
N LYS A 8 -8.42 4.90 -0.14
CA LYS A 8 -9.68 5.27 -0.81
C LYS A 8 -10.40 6.41 -0.10
N ARG A 9 -10.40 6.45 1.24
CA ARG A 9 -11.00 7.53 2.03
C ARG A 9 -10.19 8.83 1.93
N ILE A 10 -8.87 8.77 2.06
CA ILE A 10 -7.98 9.92 1.91
C ILE A 10 -8.13 10.50 0.49
N ARG A 11 -8.05 9.67 -0.55
CA ARG A 11 -8.25 10.05 -1.95
C ARG A 11 -9.58 10.76 -2.17
N LYS A 12 -10.68 10.27 -1.60
CA LYS A 12 -11.99 10.95 -1.67
C LYS A 12 -11.95 12.34 -1.03
N ARG A 13 -11.31 12.50 0.13
CA ARG A 13 -11.15 13.80 0.81
C ARG A 13 -10.27 14.75 0.00
N LEU A 14 -9.17 14.26 -0.58
CA LEU A 14 -8.28 15.04 -1.43
C LEU A 14 -9.02 15.54 -2.69
N VAL A 15 -9.72 14.65 -3.38
CA VAL A 15 -10.51 15.00 -4.57
C VAL A 15 -11.61 16.00 -4.23
N ALA A 16 -12.28 15.85 -3.09
CA ALA A 16 -13.30 16.81 -2.64
C ALA A 16 -12.68 18.20 -2.40
N LYS A 17 -11.53 18.28 -1.71
CA LYS A 17 -10.82 19.55 -1.50
C LYS A 17 -10.27 20.15 -2.78
N ALA A 18 -9.93 19.33 -3.78
CA ALA A 18 -9.42 19.79 -5.07
C ALA A 18 -10.50 20.44 -5.94
N LYS A 19 -11.79 20.21 -5.64
CA LYS A 19 -12.92 20.88 -6.29
C LYS A 19 -13.13 22.31 -5.79
N ILE A 20 -12.53 22.70 -4.66
CA ILE A 20 -12.64 24.05 -4.10
C ILE A 20 -11.80 25.03 -4.94
N LYS A 21 -12.35 26.22 -5.25
CA LYS A 21 -11.65 27.28 -6.00
C LYS A 21 -10.33 27.63 -5.28
N GLY A 22 -9.21 27.59 -6.01
CA GLY A 22 -7.87 27.83 -5.46
C GLY A 22 -7.06 26.57 -5.13
N ASN A 23 -7.64 25.37 -5.22
CA ASN A 23 -6.97 24.10 -4.90
C ASN A 23 -6.82 23.16 -6.10
N LYS A 24 -6.84 23.68 -7.34
CA LYS A 24 -6.84 22.84 -8.55
C LYS A 24 -5.60 21.95 -8.65
N GLU A 25 -4.44 22.47 -8.25
CA GLU A 25 -3.16 21.75 -8.19
C GLU A 25 -3.20 20.50 -7.31
N LEU A 26 -4.10 20.43 -6.32
CA LEU A 26 -4.23 19.25 -5.46
C LEU A 26 -4.57 17.99 -6.27
N ARG A 27 -5.24 18.11 -7.43
CA ARG A 27 -5.56 16.97 -8.30
C ARG A 27 -4.31 16.20 -8.72
N ASP A 28 -3.24 16.91 -9.06
CA ASP A 28 -2.00 16.32 -9.56
C ASP A 28 -1.25 15.59 -8.43
N TRP A 29 -1.39 16.10 -7.20
CA TRP A 29 -0.80 15.52 -6.00
C TRP A 29 -1.57 14.32 -5.44
N VAL A 30 -2.85 14.13 -5.80
CA VAL A 30 -3.64 13.01 -5.28
C VAL A 30 -2.99 11.67 -5.61
N LYS A 31 -2.47 11.49 -6.83
CA LYS A 31 -1.83 10.23 -7.23
C LYS A 31 -0.53 9.99 -6.43
N ALA A 32 0.29 11.02 -6.27
CA ALA A 32 1.54 10.94 -5.51
C ALA A 32 1.30 10.63 -4.02
N ILE A 33 0.33 11.32 -3.39
CA ILE A 33 -0.02 11.08 -1.99
C ILE A 33 -0.57 9.66 -1.80
N SER A 34 -1.46 9.19 -2.69
CA SER A 34 -2.01 7.83 -2.64
C SER A 34 -0.96 6.74 -2.84
N HIS A 35 -0.05 6.91 -3.79
CA HIS A 35 1.01 5.93 -4.06
C HIS A 35 1.95 5.77 -2.87
N ASN A 36 2.30 6.88 -2.20
CA ASN A 36 3.11 6.89 -1.00
C ASN A 36 2.46 6.17 0.20
N LEU A 37 1.13 6.04 0.25
CA LEU A 37 0.44 5.26 1.28
C LEU A 37 0.50 3.74 1.01
N TYR A 38 0.90 3.32 -0.20
CA TYR A 38 0.87 1.93 -0.68
C TYR A 38 2.23 1.44 -1.22
N GLY A 39 3.32 2.16 -0.94
CA GLY A 39 4.67 1.84 -1.47
C GLY A 39 5.16 0.43 -1.12
N PRO A 40 6.25 -0.06 -1.78
CA PRO A 40 6.73 -1.43 -1.70
C PRO A 40 7.39 -1.66 -0.34
N HIS A 41 6.59 -1.84 0.69
CA HIS A 41 7.04 -2.09 2.05
C HIS A 41 6.73 -3.55 2.35
N THR A 42 7.78 -4.35 2.27
CA THR A 42 7.75 -5.81 2.20
C THR A 42 7.39 -6.49 3.53
N THR A 43 7.13 -5.74 4.62
CA THR A 43 6.69 -6.32 5.90
C THR A 43 5.72 -5.41 6.67
N VAL A 44 4.81 -6.00 7.44
CA VAL A 44 3.77 -5.29 8.23
C VAL A 44 4.37 -4.25 9.20
N ALA A 45 5.50 -4.58 9.83
CA ALA A 45 6.19 -3.68 10.76
C ALA A 45 6.85 -2.49 10.05
N THR A 46 7.38 -2.69 8.84
CA THR A 46 7.99 -1.60 8.06
C THR A 46 6.93 -0.66 7.50
N VAL A 47 5.78 -1.18 7.06
CA VAL A 47 4.66 -0.37 6.55
C VAL A 47 4.18 0.65 7.58
N GLN A 48 3.94 0.22 8.84
CA GLN A 48 3.46 1.11 9.91
C GLN A 48 4.43 2.26 10.16
N ILE A 49 5.70 1.93 10.32
CA ILE A 49 6.77 2.89 10.66
C ILE A 49 6.98 3.84 9.48
N LEU A 50 6.95 3.35 8.24
CA LEU A 50 7.16 4.15 7.04
C LEU A 50 5.98 5.08 6.78
N LEU A 51 4.74 4.63 6.96
CA LEU A 51 3.54 5.46 6.83
C LEU A 51 3.58 6.68 7.78
N GLN A 52 3.98 6.45 9.03
CA GLN A 52 4.12 7.51 10.02
C GLN A 52 5.24 8.49 9.65
N LYS A 53 6.42 7.96 9.27
CA LYS A 53 7.58 8.76 8.88
C LYS A 53 7.27 9.62 7.66
N MET A 54 6.65 9.06 6.63
CA MET A 54 6.26 9.78 5.41
C MET A 54 5.22 10.86 5.69
N TRP A 55 4.20 10.58 6.50
CA TRP A 55 3.18 11.59 6.81
C TRP A 55 3.77 12.77 7.59
N ILE A 56 4.69 12.51 8.53
CA ILE A 56 5.35 13.56 9.29
C ILE A 56 6.34 14.33 8.42
N SER A 57 7.06 13.65 7.52
CA SER A 57 7.88 14.31 6.49
C SER A 57 7.05 15.26 5.63
N ALA A 58 5.84 14.85 5.22
CA ALA A 58 4.91 15.71 4.50
C ALA A 58 4.48 16.94 5.33
N ILE A 59 4.30 16.81 6.66
CA ILE A 59 4.03 17.97 7.53
C ILE A 59 5.18 18.98 7.43
N PHE A 60 6.41 18.51 7.58
CA PHE A 60 7.60 19.36 7.58
C PHE A 60 7.84 20.03 6.23
N HIS A 61 7.79 19.27 5.14
CA HIS A 61 7.88 19.76 3.77
C HIS A 61 6.86 20.88 3.51
N VAL A 62 5.60 20.69 3.90
CA VAL A 62 4.53 21.66 3.65
C VAL A 62 4.64 22.89 4.55
N THR A 63 5.36 22.80 5.67
CA THR A 63 5.73 23.94 6.53
C THR A 63 7.01 24.64 6.08
N ASN A 64 7.59 24.26 4.94
CA ASN A 64 8.88 24.75 4.45
C ASN A 64 10.06 24.43 5.40
N TYR A 65 9.94 23.34 6.16
CA TYR A 65 11.00 22.83 7.02
C TYR A 65 11.57 21.58 6.37
N HIS A 66 12.78 21.69 5.81
CA HIS A 66 13.33 20.68 4.90
C HIS A 66 14.37 19.75 5.52
N SER A 67 14.69 19.92 6.81
CA SER A 67 15.62 19.05 7.57
C SER A 67 15.11 18.86 9.01
N TRP A 68 14.94 17.63 9.48
CA TRP A 68 14.43 17.29 10.82
C TRP A 68 15.10 16.03 11.39
N ARG A 69 15.48 16.06 12.68
CA ARG A 69 16.23 14.97 13.35
C ARG A 69 15.35 13.88 14.00
N ARG A 70 14.06 13.84 13.70
CA ARG A 70 13.09 13.02 14.45
C ARG A 70 13.08 11.53 14.05
N PHE A 71 13.68 11.17 12.91
CA PHE A 71 13.64 9.81 12.36
C PHE A 71 14.96 9.41 11.72
N ASP A 72 15.31 8.11 11.80
CA ASP A 72 16.51 7.56 11.16
C ASP A 72 16.44 7.56 9.62
N MET A 73 15.23 7.71 9.05
CA MET A 73 14.94 7.73 7.61
C MET A 73 13.94 8.84 7.29
N TYR A 74 14.00 9.40 6.08
CA TYR A 74 13.24 10.59 5.66
C TYR A 74 13.47 11.76 6.63
N HIS A 75 14.73 12.15 6.85
CA HIS A 75 15.10 13.30 7.71
C HIS A 75 15.25 14.61 6.94
N GLU A 76 15.27 14.56 5.61
CA GLU A 76 15.34 15.73 4.75
C GLU A 76 14.52 15.55 3.47
N CYS A 77 14.16 16.67 2.85
CA CYS A 77 13.61 16.66 1.50
C CYS A 77 14.75 16.55 0.49
N THR A 78 14.49 15.98 -0.69
CA THR A 78 15.46 15.94 -1.80
C THR A 78 15.78 17.31 -2.42
N HIS A 79 15.21 18.38 -1.86
CA HIS A 79 15.38 19.75 -2.28
C HIS A 79 15.48 20.67 -1.06
N GLY A 80 16.11 21.83 -1.25
CA GLY A 80 16.22 22.87 -0.23
C GLY A 80 14.90 23.61 0.05
N PRO A 81 14.93 24.64 0.93
CA PRO A 81 13.77 25.47 1.24
C PRO A 81 13.10 26.02 -0.02
N LEU A 82 11.79 25.89 -0.08
CA LEU A 82 10.96 26.43 -1.13
C LEU A 82 10.87 27.95 -1.00
N ASP A 83 10.88 28.66 -2.13
CA ASP A 83 10.66 30.10 -2.14
C ASP A 83 9.20 30.44 -1.75
N SER A 84 8.98 31.67 -1.31
CA SER A 84 7.74 32.24 -0.79
C SER A 84 6.50 32.01 -1.68
N GLN A 85 6.68 31.78 -2.99
CA GLN A 85 5.60 31.49 -3.93
C GLN A 85 5.15 30.01 -3.87
N GLU A 86 6.07 29.07 -3.67
CA GLU A 86 5.80 27.63 -3.57
C GLU A 86 5.32 27.23 -2.16
N ALA A 87 5.78 27.94 -1.12
CA ALA A 87 5.37 27.76 0.28
C ALA A 87 3.89 28.16 0.55
N LYS A 88 3.21 28.79 -0.42
CA LYS A 88 1.82 29.27 -0.33
C LYS A 88 0.75 28.19 -0.50
N LYS A 89 1.11 26.91 -0.65
CA LYS A 89 0.17 25.77 -0.75
C LYS A 89 -0.56 25.49 0.59
N LYS A 90 -1.31 26.49 1.09
CA LYS A 90 -2.12 26.46 2.33
C LYS A 90 -3.09 25.28 2.34
N TRP A 91 -3.58 24.87 1.17
CA TRP A 91 -4.51 23.74 1.02
C TRP A 91 -3.92 22.44 1.54
N LEU A 92 -2.62 22.19 1.33
CA LEU A 92 -1.96 20.97 1.76
C LEU A 92 -1.79 20.94 3.29
N LYS A 93 -1.54 22.09 3.93
CA LYS A 93 -1.51 22.22 5.41
C LYS A 93 -2.81 21.76 6.06
N THR A 94 -3.95 22.11 5.48
CA THR A 94 -5.27 21.73 6.03
C THR A 94 -5.58 20.24 5.90
N ILE A 95 -4.93 19.55 4.98
CA ILE A 95 -5.14 18.12 4.72
C ILE A 95 -4.25 17.30 5.63
N VAL A 96 -2.95 17.61 5.63
CA VAL A 96 -1.97 16.84 6.39
C VAL A 96 -2.21 16.95 7.90
N ARG A 97 -2.76 18.09 8.35
CA ARG A 97 -3.12 18.33 9.77
C ARG A 97 -4.54 17.93 10.14
N ASP A 98 -5.30 17.31 9.24
CA ASP A 98 -6.67 16.89 9.53
C ASP A 98 -6.68 15.80 10.63
N LYS A 99 -7.30 16.12 11.77
CA LYS A 99 -7.37 15.21 12.93
C LYS A 99 -8.05 13.89 12.61
N ALA A 100 -9.02 13.87 11.70
CA ALA A 100 -9.66 12.62 11.28
C ALA A 100 -8.70 11.77 10.46
N ILE A 101 -7.93 12.37 9.55
CA ILE A 101 -6.92 11.64 8.78
C ILE A 101 -5.82 11.09 9.70
N LEU A 102 -5.36 11.87 10.68
CA LEU A 102 -4.35 11.43 11.65
C LEU A 102 -4.84 10.25 12.51
N ARG A 103 -6.11 10.25 12.94
CA ARG A 103 -6.70 9.11 13.65
C ARG A 103 -6.84 7.89 12.75
N ASP A 104 -7.30 8.07 11.52
CA ASP A 104 -7.45 6.99 10.54
C ASP A 104 -6.08 6.37 10.19
N LEU A 105 -5.04 7.20 10.07
CA LEU A 105 -3.64 6.78 9.90
C LEU A 105 -3.13 6.01 11.11
N GLN A 106 -3.36 6.51 12.33
CA GLN A 106 -2.97 5.81 13.56
C GLN A 106 -3.65 4.43 13.67
N GLN A 107 -4.90 4.31 13.24
CA GLN A 107 -5.60 3.04 13.23
C GLN A 107 -5.10 2.10 12.13
N ALA A 108 -4.78 2.62 10.95
CA ALA A 108 -4.19 1.84 9.86
C ALA A 108 -2.76 1.38 10.19
N MET A 109 -1.99 2.24 10.86
CA MET A 109 -0.69 1.92 11.43
C MET A 109 -0.77 0.71 12.36
N ARG A 110 -1.79 0.65 13.23
CA ARG A 110 -2.00 -0.47 14.15
C ARG A 110 -2.57 -1.73 13.48
N ALA A 111 -3.10 -1.61 12.27
CA ALA A 111 -3.76 -2.71 11.60
C ALA A 111 -2.75 -3.52 10.80
N MET A 112 -2.73 -4.83 11.02
CA MET A 112 -1.95 -5.74 10.21
C MET A 112 -2.55 -5.83 8.80
N HIS A 113 -1.71 -5.85 7.77
CA HIS A 113 -2.14 -6.07 6.40
C HIS A 113 -2.85 -7.44 6.29
N THR A 114 -4.09 -7.46 5.81
CA THR A 114 -4.89 -8.69 5.66
C THR A 114 -4.64 -9.42 4.34
N GLY A 115 -3.70 -8.95 3.50
CA GLY A 115 -3.44 -9.54 2.18
C GLY A 115 -3.12 -11.04 2.25
N SER A 116 -2.33 -11.49 3.23
CA SER A 116 -2.04 -12.91 3.43
C SER A 116 -3.30 -13.73 3.78
N LEU A 117 -4.19 -13.16 4.61
CA LEU A 117 -5.47 -13.77 4.97
C LEU A 117 -6.42 -13.82 3.76
N GLU A 118 -6.43 -12.79 2.92
CA GLU A 118 -7.21 -12.75 1.67
C GLU A 118 -6.70 -13.77 0.66
N CYS A 119 -5.37 -13.91 0.50
CA CYS A 119 -4.77 -14.96 -0.31
C CYS A 119 -5.17 -16.36 0.19
N TYR A 120 -5.08 -16.60 1.50
CA TYR A 120 -5.56 -17.84 2.10
C TYR A 120 -7.06 -18.07 1.81
N HIS A 121 -7.91 -17.06 1.97
CA HIS A 121 -9.34 -17.20 1.71
C HIS A 121 -9.65 -17.50 0.23
N ASN A 122 -8.95 -16.86 -0.72
CA ASN A 122 -9.11 -17.15 -2.14
C ASN A 122 -8.67 -18.57 -2.48
N LEU A 123 -7.60 -19.05 -1.86
CA LEU A 123 -7.13 -20.42 -2.07
C LEU A 123 -8.07 -21.44 -1.42
N LEU A 124 -8.59 -21.14 -0.23
CA LEU A 124 -9.64 -21.93 0.40
C LEU A 124 -10.87 -22.05 -0.51
N LEU A 125 -11.28 -20.98 -1.18
CA LEU A 125 -12.38 -21.00 -2.14
C LEU A 125 -12.10 -21.84 -3.39
N LYS A 126 -10.84 -21.95 -3.81
CA LYS A 126 -10.43 -22.83 -4.93
C LYS A 126 -10.66 -24.31 -4.58
N TYR A 127 -10.34 -24.72 -3.35
CA TYR A 127 -10.48 -26.12 -2.92
C TYR A 127 -11.88 -26.45 -2.37
N CYS A 128 -12.47 -25.50 -1.65
CA CYS A 128 -13.77 -25.55 -0.98
C CYS A 128 -14.66 -24.41 -1.49
N SER A 129 -15.30 -24.60 -2.64
CA SER A 129 -16.19 -23.58 -3.19
C SER A 129 -17.41 -23.36 -2.28
N LYS A 130 -17.79 -22.09 -2.04
CA LYS A 130 -18.97 -21.75 -1.21
C LYS A 130 -20.30 -22.23 -1.81
N GLY A 131 -20.33 -22.48 -3.12
CA GLY A 131 -21.54 -22.87 -3.85
C GLY A 131 -21.82 -24.37 -3.87
N GLN A 132 -20.96 -25.20 -3.26
CA GLN A 132 -21.11 -26.65 -3.25
C GLN A 132 -21.23 -27.15 -1.81
N ALA A 133 -22.19 -28.03 -1.58
CA ALA A 133 -22.29 -28.77 -0.32
C ALA A 133 -21.31 -29.94 -0.34
N PHE A 134 -20.54 -30.09 0.73
CA PHE A 134 -19.62 -31.21 0.91
C PHE A 134 -19.99 -31.97 2.18
N PHE A 135 -19.90 -33.30 2.14
CA PHE A 135 -19.93 -34.11 3.35
C PHE A 135 -18.70 -33.79 4.21
N TYR A 136 -18.80 -34.05 5.52
CA TYR A 136 -17.75 -33.74 6.48
C TYR A 136 -16.37 -34.26 6.04
N ALA A 137 -16.28 -35.53 5.64
CA ALA A 137 -15.03 -36.12 5.14
C ALA A 137 -14.47 -35.37 3.92
N GLY A 138 -15.33 -35.04 2.95
CA GLY A 138 -14.92 -34.28 1.75
C GLY A 138 -14.46 -32.86 2.06
N MET A 139 -15.08 -32.21 3.06
CA MET A 139 -14.65 -30.89 3.53
C MET A 139 -13.27 -30.95 4.19
N VAL A 140 -13.02 -31.94 5.07
CA VAL A 140 -11.71 -32.13 5.72
C VAL A 140 -10.62 -32.38 4.70
N THR A 141 -10.82 -33.31 3.75
CA THR A 141 -9.83 -33.61 2.70
C THR A 141 -9.52 -32.40 1.82
N ARG A 142 -10.48 -31.52 1.57
CA ARG A 142 -10.27 -30.30 0.75
C ARG A 142 -9.64 -29.15 1.52
N MET A 143 -9.87 -29.06 2.84
CA MET A 143 -9.21 -28.05 3.68
C MET A 143 -7.72 -28.32 3.87
N GLN A 144 -7.29 -29.59 3.87
CA GLN A 144 -5.88 -29.97 3.99
C GLN A 144 -4.98 -29.31 2.92
N PRO A 145 -5.22 -29.46 1.60
CA PRO A 145 -4.42 -28.79 0.59
C PRO A 145 -4.57 -27.26 0.63
N ALA A 146 -5.73 -26.74 1.04
CA ALA A 146 -5.93 -25.29 1.21
C ALA A 146 -5.02 -24.66 2.28
N VAL A 147 -4.59 -25.44 3.27
CA VAL A 147 -3.64 -25.01 4.31
C VAL A 147 -2.18 -25.27 3.92
N LEU A 148 -1.91 -26.38 3.21
CA LEU A 148 -0.55 -26.75 2.80
C LEU A 148 -0.01 -25.86 1.67
N ASP A 149 -0.84 -25.56 0.68
CA ASP A 149 -0.45 -24.82 -0.53
C ASP A 149 0.05 -23.37 -0.24
N PRO A 150 -0.62 -22.53 0.59
CA PRO A 150 -0.06 -21.25 0.99
C PRO A 150 1.24 -21.39 1.78
N ASN A 151 1.36 -22.39 2.66
CA ASN A 151 2.56 -22.62 3.46
C ASN A 151 3.76 -23.01 2.58
N ASN A 152 3.53 -23.77 1.52
CA ASN A 152 4.55 -24.08 0.52
C ASN A 152 4.90 -22.86 -0.34
N ASN A 153 3.91 -22.02 -0.66
CA ASN A 153 4.13 -20.81 -1.46
C ASN A 153 4.80 -19.66 -0.68
N LEU A 154 4.77 -19.68 0.66
CA LEU A 154 5.47 -18.68 1.50
C LEU A 154 7.00 -18.78 1.38
N SER A 155 7.53 -19.95 1.01
CA SER A 155 8.98 -20.18 0.83
C SER A 155 9.42 -20.11 -0.64
N CYS A 156 8.48 -19.94 -1.59
CA CYS A 156 8.80 -19.82 -3.00
C CYS A 156 9.65 -18.56 -3.25
N LYS A 157 10.88 -18.77 -3.72
CA LYS A 157 11.80 -17.69 -4.08
C LYS A 157 11.34 -17.06 -5.40
N HIS A 158 11.57 -15.76 -5.54
CA HIS A 158 11.42 -15.07 -6.83
C HIS A 158 12.35 -15.69 -7.87
N ALA A 159 11.84 -15.88 -9.09
CA ALA A 159 12.63 -16.31 -10.22
C ALA A 159 13.75 -15.29 -10.46
N THR A 160 14.99 -15.76 -10.54
CA THR A 160 16.17 -14.93 -10.78
C THR A 160 16.76 -15.22 -12.14
N THR A 161 17.24 -14.18 -12.82
CA THR A 161 18.09 -14.31 -14.01
C THR A 161 19.46 -14.88 -13.59
N LYS A 162 20.27 -15.35 -14.56
CA LYS A 162 21.64 -15.84 -14.32
C LYS A 162 22.50 -14.84 -13.51
N ASP A 163 22.21 -13.55 -13.64
CA ASP A 163 22.88 -12.45 -12.95
C ASP A 163 22.25 -12.09 -11.58
N VAL A 164 21.43 -12.97 -11.00
CA VAL A 164 20.79 -12.80 -9.67
C VAL A 164 19.78 -11.64 -9.60
N ILE A 165 19.36 -11.10 -10.73
CA ILE A 165 18.29 -10.08 -10.79
C ILE A 165 16.92 -10.77 -10.74
N GLN A 166 16.01 -10.28 -9.89
CA GLN A 166 14.64 -10.78 -9.81
C GLN A 166 13.90 -10.52 -11.12
N ARG A 167 13.21 -11.55 -11.63
CA ARG A 167 12.41 -11.47 -12.85
C ARG A 167 11.00 -11.00 -12.52
N PHE A 168 10.52 -10.05 -13.31
CA PHE A 168 9.15 -9.57 -13.29
C PHE A 168 8.51 -9.81 -14.66
N LYS A 169 7.19 -9.97 -14.67
CA LYS A 169 6.37 -10.03 -15.88
C LYS A 169 5.42 -8.84 -15.89
N ASP A 170 5.26 -8.25 -17.05
CA ASP A 170 4.29 -7.18 -17.25
C ASP A 170 2.89 -7.79 -17.25
N VAL A 171 2.06 -7.38 -16.30
CA VAL A 171 0.67 -7.80 -16.18
C VAL A 171 -0.21 -6.57 -16.36
N PHE A 172 -1.29 -6.71 -17.11
CA PHE A 172 -2.31 -5.67 -17.26
C PHE A 172 -3.57 -6.08 -16.48
N PRO A 173 -3.71 -5.72 -15.19
CA PRO A 173 -4.81 -6.19 -14.37
C PRO A 173 -6.10 -5.47 -14.78
N LYS A 174 -7.18 -6.25 -15.00
CA LYS A 174 -8.50 -5.72 -15.38
C LYS A 174 -9.05 -4.66 -14.41
N ARG A 175 -8.66 -4.73 -13.13
CA ARG A 175 -9.13 -3.85 -12.05
C ARG A 175 -8.47 -2.46 -12.10
N THR A 176 -7.16 -2.39 -12.29
CA THR A 176 -6.41 -1.13 -12.32
C THR A 176 -6.32 -0.53 -13.70
N LYS A 177 -6.42 -1.33 -14.77
CA LYS A 177 -6.27 -0.89 -16.18
C LYS A 177 -4.98 -0.10 -16.41
N GLU A 178 -3.93 -0.45 -15.67
CA GLU A 178 -2.59 0.11 -15.78
C GLU A 178 -1.62 -1.06 -15.90
N LEU A 179 -0.52 -0.88 -16.65
CA LEU A 179 0.55 -1.87 -16.72
C LEU A 179 1.24 -1.96 -15.36
N MET A 180 1.43 -3.17 -14.84
CA MET A 180 2.04 -3.41 -13.54
C MET A 180 3.03 -4.58 -13.62
N ASP A 181 4.18 -4.42 -12.98
CA ASP A 181 5.19 -5.47 -12.89
C ASP A 181 4.78 -6.47 -11.79
N SER A 182 4.60 -7.72 -12.17
CA SER A 182 4.27 -8.81 -11.24
C SER A 182 5.47 -9.75 -11.08
N PRO A 183 5.87 -10.12 -9.86
CA PRO A 183 7.00 -11.02 -9.65
C PRO A 183 6.78 -12.37 -10.35
N CYS A 184 7.81 -12.86 -11.05
CA CYS A 184 7.84 -14.22 -11.56
C CYS A 184 8.23 -15.16 -10.41
N ILE A 185 7.40 -16.16 -10.14
CA ILE A 185 7.65 -17.18 -9.12
C ILE A 185 8.26 -18.39 -9.85
N TYR A 186 9.20 -19.11 -9.23
CA TYR A 186 9.66 -20.39 -9.75
C TYR A 186 8.47 -21.37 -9.80
N GLU A 187 8.08 -21.78 -11.01
CA GLU A 187 7.26 -22.98 -11.20
C GLU A 187 8.22 -24.13 -11.51
N GLU A 188 8.35 -25.08 -10.57
CA GLU A 188 9.00 -26.34 -10.89
C GLU A 188 8.17 -27.04 -11.98
N LYS A 189 8.77 -27.21 -13.16
CA LYS A 189 8.17 -28.03 -14.21
C LYS A 189 8.15 -29.47 -13.69
N THR A 190 6.94 -29.95 -13.44
CA THR A 190 6.64 -31.37 -13.20
C THR A 190 6.73 -32.16 -14.50
#